data_AF-A0A3D5HG06-F1
#
_entry.id   AF-A0A3D5HG06-F1
#
_cell.length_a   1.000
_cell.length_b   1.000
_cell.length_c   1.000
_cell.angle_alpha   90.00
_cell.angle_beta   90.00
_cell.angle_gamma   90.00
#
_symmetry.space_group_name_H-M   'P 1'
#
loop_
_entity.id
_entity.type
_entity.pdbx_description
1 polymer ?
#
loop_
_entity_poly.entity_id
_entity_poly.type
_entity_poly.pdbx_seq_one_letter_code
_entity_poly.pdbx_strand_id
1 'polypeptide(L)'
;MSLDTGPLVLVQAVLEGVVLRIAEVIFAMDKRVSIGEEITIDGGLSNNSYICQFMSEVLGRTIRVTNQPELTAIGCAQLAGAGLDEVLVTEKKGRAYTPKGNLCPDWMEIFSSVVKRQFRPS
;
A
#
# COMPACT_ATOMS: atom_id res chain seq x y z
N MET A 1 -26.50 -2.11 -14.74
CA MET A 1 -25.16 -1.85 -15.32
C MET A 1 -25.30 -0.59 -16.17
N SER A 2 -24.84 0.56 -15.65
CA SER A 2 -24.96 1.85 -16.36
C SER A 2 -23.76 2.05 -17.27
N LEU A 3 -24.00 2.47 -18.52
CA LEU A 3 -23.03 2.75 -19.58
C LEU A 3 -22.42 4.15 -19.43
N ASP A 4 -21.99 4.50 -18.22
CA ASP A 4 -21.37 5.79 -17.88
C ASP A 4 -19.94 5.61 -17.33
N THR A 5 -19.31 4.49 -17.64
CA THR A 5 -17.94 4.19 -17.20
C THR A 5 -16.94 4.92 -18.10
N GLY A 6 -16.76 6.21 -17.87
CA GLY A 6 -15.72 7.00 -18.54
C GLY A 6 -14.31 6.43 -18.25
N PRO A 7 -13.29 6.76 -19.06
CA PRO A 7 -11.91 6.28 -18.89
C PRO A 7 -11.35 6.49 -17.49
N LEU A 8 -11.77 7.56 -16.81
CA LEU A 8 -11.35 7.92 -15.47
C LEU A 8 -11.79 6.89 -14.41
N VAL A 9 -13.02 6.36 -14.52
CA VAL A 9 -13.56 5.34 -13.61
C VAL A 9 -12.78 4.03 -13.76
N LEU A 10 -12.40 3.68 -14.99
CA LEU A 10 -11.59 2.49 -15.26
C LEU A 10 -10.19 2.62 -14.66
N VAL A 11 -9.52 3.76 -14.86
CA VAL A 11 -8.20 4.03 -14.28
C VAL A 11 -8.26 3.96 -12.76
N GLN A 12 -9.26 4.59 -12.15
CA GLN A 12 -9.45 4.56 -10.71
C GLN A 12 -9.64 3.13 -10.18
N ALA A 13 -10.50 2.33 -10.82
CA ALA A 13 -10.73 0.94 -10.44
C ALA A 13 -9.45 0.08 -10.53
N VAL A 14 -8.60 0.31 -11.54
CA VAL A 14 -7.31 -0.38 -11.66
C VAL A 14 -6.37 0.02 -10.52
N LEU A 15 -6.26 1.31 -10.21
CA LEU A 15 -5.42 1.80 -9.11
C LEU A 15 -5.87 1.26 -7.75
N GLU A 16 -7.18 1.25 -7.51
CA GLU A 16 -7.76 0.62 -6.32
C GLU A 16 -7.43 -0.86 -6.28
N GLY A 17 -7.61 -1.59 -7.38
CA GLY A 17 -7.23 -3.01 -7.48
C GLY A 17 -5.79 -3.31 -7.09
N VAL A 18 -4.84 -2.45 -7.48
CA VAL A 18 -3.43 -2.55 -7.08
C VAL A 18 -3.26 -2.38 -5.57
N VAL A 19 -3.89 -1.37 -4.97
CA VAL A 19 -3.84 -1.14 -3.52
C VAL A 19 -4.41 -2.32 -2.74
N LEU A 20 -5.50 -2.90 -3.23
CA LEU A 20 -6.17 -4.03 -2.58
C LEU A 20 -5.28 -5.30 -2.58
N ARG A 21 -4.53 -5.53 -3.67
CA ARG A 21 -3.51 -6.60 -3.74
C ARG A 21 -2.36 -6.36 -2.76
N ILE A 22 -1.87 -5.12 -2.68
CA ILE A 22 -0.84 -4.73 -1.70
C ILE A 22 -1.34 -5.01 -0.27
N ALA A 23 -2.60 -4.67 0.01
CA ALA A 23 -3.21 -4.90 1.32
C ALA A 23 -3.27 -6.38 1.71
N GLU A 24 -3.66 -7.26 0.77
CA GLU A 24 -3.65 -8.70 1.02
C GLU A 24 -2.27 -9.24 1.39
N VAL A 25 -1.22 -8.78 0.71
CA VAL A 25 0.15 -9.17 1.01
C VAL A 25 0.55 -8.70 2.41
N ILE A 26 0.27 -7.44 2.74
CA ILE A 26 0.58 -6.87 4.06
C ILE A 26 -0.18 -7.62 5.16
N PHE A 27 -1.48 -7.88 5.01
CA PHE A 27 -2.24 -8.65 5.99
C PHE A 27 -1.79 -10.11 6.10
N ALA A 28 -1.31 -10.72 5.02
CA ALA A 28 -0.72 -12.05 5.06
C ALA A 28 0.62 -12.06 5.81
N MET A 29 1.44 -11.03 5.64
CA MET A 29 2.70 -10.85 6.37
C MET A 29 2.46 -10.59 7.86
N ASP A 30 1.49 -9.72 8.18
CA ASP A 30 1.13 -9.34 9.56
C ASP A 30 0.70 -10.53 10.44
N LYS A 31 0.14 -11.58 9.82
CA LYS A 31 -0.17 -12.86 10.49
C LYS A 31 1.05 -13.64 10.96
N ARG A 32 2.24 -13.35 10.42
CA ARG A 32 3.50 -14.05 10.74
C ARG A 32 4.47 -13.17 11.51
N VAL A 33 4.51 -11.89 11.18
CA VAL A 33 5.39 -10.90 11.81
C VAL A 33 4.59 -9.62 11.97
N SER A 34 4.52 -9.09 13.18
CA SER A 34 3.82 -7.83 13.43
C SER A 34 4.41 -6.70 12.59
N ILE A 35 3.58 -6.14 11.72
CA ILE A 35 3.91 -4.94 10.96
C ILE A 35 3.53 -3.73 11.83
N GLY A 36 4.35 -2.68 11.80
CA GLY A 36 4.11 -1.45 12.58
C GLY A 36 2.96 -0.60 12.06
N GLU A 37 2.53 0.38 12.85
CA GLU A 37 1.41 1.29 12.50
C GLU A 37 1.74 2.27 11.35
N GLU A 38 3.01 2.37 10.96
CA GLU A 38 3.50 3.22 9.88
C GLU A 38 4.21 2.38 8.82
N ILE A 39 3.83 2.57 7.56
CA ILE A 39 4.43 1.90 6.39
C ILE A 39 5.01 2.97 5.49
N THR A 40 6.31 2.86 5.22
CA THR A 40 7.02 3.77 4.31
C THR A 40 6.95 3.22 2.89
N ILE A 41 6.61 4.08 1.94
CA ILE A 41 6.55 3.76 0.51
C ILE A 41 7.41 4.72 -0.30
N ASP A 42 7.91 4.23 -1.42
CA ASP A 42 8.65 4.99 -2.43
C ASP A 42 8.15 4.68 -3.85
N GLY A 43 8.82 5.21 -4.87
CA GLY A 43 8.53 4.93 -6.28
C GLY A 43 7.37 5.72 -6.89
N GLY A 44 7.07 5.46 -8.16
CA GLY A 44 6.13 6.30 -8.94
C GLY A 44 4.70 6.36 -8.39
N LEU A 45 4.24 5.31 -7.72
CA LEU A 45 2.90 5.26 -7.11
C LEU A 45 2.78 6.18 -5.88
N SER A 46 3.89 6.40 -5.16
CA SER A 46 3.94 7.28 -3.99
C SER A 46 3.76 8.77 -4.33
N ASN A 47 3.88 9.13 -5.61
CA ASN A 47 3.60 10.49 -6.07
C ASN A 47 2.09 10.78 -6.21
N ASN A 48 1.25 9.73 -6.21
CA ASN A 48 -0.20 9.89 -6.30
C ASN A 48 -0.83 9.94 -4.90
N SER A 49 -1.25 11.13 -4.48
CA SER A 49 -1.87 11.37 -3.17
C SER A 49 -3.18 10.60 -2.96
N TYR A 50 -3.94 10.34 -4.04
CA TYR A 50 -5.16 9.52 -3.97
C TYR A 50 -4.83 8.09 -3.54
N ILE A 51 -3.83 7.47 -4.20
CA ILE A 51 -3.40 6.11 -3.89
C ILE A 51 -2.87 6.02 -2.46
N CYS A 52 -2.04 6.99 -2.03
CA CYS A 52 -1.48 6.99 -0.69
C CYS A 52 -2.57 7.12 0.39
N GLN A 53 -3.55 7.99 0.18
CA GLN A 53 -4.69 8.10 1.09
C GLN A 53 -5.52 6.82 1.08
N PHE A 54 -5.92 6.32 -0.09
CA PHE A 54 -6.73 5.10 -0.20
C PHE A 54 -6.04 3.90 0.46
N MET A 55 -4.73 3.76 0.27
CA MET A 55 -3.91 2.74 0.92
C MET A 55 -3.88 2.89 2.44
N SER A 56 -3.80 4.12 2.97
CA SER A 56 -3.86 4.35 4.42
C SER A 56 -5.21 3.93 5.01
N GLU A 57 -6.32 4.25 4.33
CA GLU A 57 -7.66 3.86 4.77
C GLU A 57 -7.84 2.33 4.72
N VAL A 58 -7.39 1.70 3.63
CA VAL A 58 -7.46 0.26 3.42
C VAL A 58 -6.65 -0.51 4.47
N LEU A 59 -5.42 -0.08 4.74
CA LEU A 59 -4.54 -0.77 5.68
C LEU A 59 -4.85 -0.43 7.14
N GLY A 60 -5.60 0.66 7.40
CA GLY A 60 -5.77 1.21 8.74
C GLY A 60 -4.46 1.68 9.36
N ARG A 61 -3.48 2.06 8.53
CA ARG A 61 -2.09 2.38 8.93
C ARG A 61 -1.64 3.68 8.28
N THR A 62 -0.69 4.35 8.92
CA THR A 62 -0.09 5.58 8.37
C THR A 62 0.81 5.23 7.20
N ILE A 63 0.58 5.86 6.04
CA ILE A 63 1.45 5.71 4.87
C ILE A 63 2.39 6.91 4.81
N ARG A 64 3.70 6.65 4.83
CA ARG A 64 4.73 7.68 4.73
C ARG A 64 5.41 7.60 3.37
N VAL A 65 5.30 8.65 2.57
CA VAL A 65 6.03 8.79 1.31
C VAL A 65 7.39 9.39 1.63
N THR A 66 8.45 8.61 1.42
CA THR A 66 9.81 9.12 1.53
C THR A 66 10.25 9.77 0.22
N ASN A 67 11.00 10.86 0.31
CA ASN A 67 11.68 11.46 -0.84
C ASN A 67 13.12 10.93 -1.00
N GLN A 68 13.55 9.97 -0.16
CA GLN A 68 14.87 9.34 -0.30
C GLN A 68 14.80 8.25 -1.37
N PRO A 69 15.52 8.37 -2.51
CA PRO A 69 15.40 7.47 -3.66
C PRO A 69 16.06 6.09 -3.48
N GLU A 70 16.40 5.66 -2.26
CA GLU A 70 17.37 4.58 -2.04
C GLU A 70 16.93 3.54 -0.97
N LEU A 71 15.63 3.35 -0.71
CA LEU A 71 15.20 2.31 0.27
C LEU A 71 15.64 0.90 -0.15
N THR A 72 15.59 0.59 -1.45
CA THR A 72 16.08 -0.68 -2.01
C THR A 72 17.57 -0.85 -1.77
N ALA A 73 18.37 0.20 -1.98
CA ALA A 73 19.83 0.16 -1.78
C ALA A 73 20.18 0.00 -0.30
N ILE A 74 19.46 0.68 0.59
CA ILE A 74 19.59 0.52 2.05
C ILE A 74 19.22 -0.92 2.47
N GLY A 75 18.13 -1.47 1.95
CA GLY A 75 17.72 -2.85 2.23
C GLY A 75 18.76 -3.88 1.76
N CYS A 76 19.35 -3.68 0.57
CA CYS A 76 20.44 -4.52 0.08
C CYS A 76 21.71 -4.39 0.94
N ALA A 77 22.08 -3.18 1.38
CA ALA A 77 23.24 -2.96 2.24
C ALA A 77 23.08 -3.61 3.62
N GLN A 78 21.86 -3.55 4.19
CA GLN A 78 21.50 -4.24 5.44
C GLN A 78 21.60 -5.77 5.29
N LEU A 79 21.07 -6.34 4.19
CA LEU A 79 21.16 -7.77 3.94
C LEU A 79 22.60 -8.26 3.65
N ALA A 80 23.44 -7.41 3.05
CA ALA A 80 24.84 -7.73 2.75
C ALA A 80 25.75 -7.69 4.00
N GLY A 81 25.24 -7.29 5.17
CA GLY A 81 26.02 -7.21 6.41
C GLY A 81 27.17 -6.21 6.35
N ALA A 82 27.14 -5.27 5.39
CA ALA A 82 28.18 -4.28 5.19
C ALA A 82 28.03 -3.12 6.19
N GLY A 83 28.40 -3.39 7.44
CA GLY A 83 28.96 -2.44 8.39
C GLY A 83 28.47 -0.99 8.38
N LEU A 84 27.18 -0.76 8.65
CA LEU A 84 26.79 0.46 9.32
C LEU A 84 26.04 0.07 10.59
N ASP A 85 26.67 0.34 11.73
CA ASP A 85 25.99 0.66 12.99
C ASP A 85 24.69 1.36 12.66
N GLU A 86 23.57 0.88 13.24
CA GLU A 86 22.20 1.40 13.07
C GLU A 86 22.16 2.48 12.00
N VAL A 87 21.97 2.10 10.73
CA VAL A 87 21.57 3.09 9.72
C VAL A 87 20.23 3.59 10.24
N LEU A 88 20.30 4.61 11.09
CA LEU A 88 19.19 5.43 11.49
C LEU A 88 18.61 5.80 10.15
N VAL A 89 17.39 5.32 9.90
CA VAL A 89 16.58 5.83 8.80
C VAL A 89 16.40 7.30 9.14
N THR A 90 17.36 8.07 8.65
CA THR A 90 17.70 9.38 9.18
C THR A 90 16.63 10.31 8.64
N GLU A 91 15.88 10.85 9.59
CA GLU A 91 14.78 11.80 9.46
C GLU A 91 13.49 11.22 8.85
N LYS A 92 12.40 11.22 9.64
CA LYS A 92 11.01 11.06 9.16
C LYS A 92 10.57 12.27 8.32
N LYS A 93 11.33 12.63 7.27
CA LYS A 93 11.00 13.69 6.33
C LYS A 93 10.27 13.08 5.13
N GLY A 94 8.96 13.21 5.13
CA GLY A 94 8.10 12.68 4.08
C GLY A 94 6.64 13.06 4.30
N ARG A 95 5.85 13.08 3.22
CA ARG A 95 4.40 13.30 3.32
C ARG A 95 3.78 12.07 3.99
N ALA A 96 3.00 12.28 5.05
CA ALA A 96 2.28 11.23 5.73
C ALA A 96 0.78 11.31 5.42
N TYR A 97 0.17 10.15 5.21
CA TYR A 97 -1.26 9.97 5.00
C TYR A 97 -1.77 9.08 6.11
N THR A 98 -2.62 9.64 6.98
CA THR A 98 -3.24 8.89 8.06
C THR A 98 -4.65 8.44 7.64
N PRO A 99 -5.10 7.27 8.12
CA PRO A 99 -6.49 6.86 7.92
C PRO A 99 -7.42 7.90 8.53
N LYS A 100 -8.41 8.36 7.76
CA LYS A 100 -9.45 9.29 8.24
C LYS A 100 -10.66 8.53 8.80
N GLY A 101 -10.73 7.21 8.60
CA GLY A 101 -11.85 6.38 9.04
C GLY A 101 -13.09 6.54 8.16
N ASN A 102 -12.90 7.03 6.93
CA ASN A 102 -13.99 7.33 6.01
C ASN A 102 -14.38 6.12 5.14
N LEU A 103 -13.60 5.05 5.13
CA LEU A 103 -13.94 3.82 4.43
C LEU A 103 -14.75 2.88 5.33
N CYS A 104 -15.89 2.42 4.82
CA CYS A 104 -16.67 1.35 5.42
C CYS A 104 -15.85 0.04 5.39
N PRO A 105 -15.72 -0.71 6.51
CA PRO A 105 -14.84 -1.90 6.60
C PRO A 105 -15.11 -3.02 5.57
N ASP A 106 -16.29 -3.07 4.98
CA ASP A 106 -16.76 -4.20 4.16
C ASP A 106 -16.10 -4.30 2.78
N TRP A 107 -15.27 -3.34 2.37
CA TRP A 107 -14.63 -3.38 1.04
C TRP A 107 -13.74 -4.60 0.86
N MET A 108 -13.11 -5.13 1.91
CA MET A 108 -12.22 -6.28 1.81
C MET A 108 -13.00 -7.58 1.56
N GLU A 109 -14.20 -7.67 2.13
CA GLU A 109 -15.13 -8.78 1.88
C GLU A 109 -15.71 -8.69 0.46
N ILE A 110 -16.10 -7.48 0.04
CA ILE A 110 -16.55 -7.21 -1.33
C ILE A 110 -15.46 -7.58 -2.33
N PHE A 111 -14.23 -7.11 -2.14
CA PHE A 111 -13.11 -7.41 -3.04
C PHE A 111 -12.76 -8.90 -3.07
N SER A 112 -12.67 -9.55 -1.90
CA SER A 112 -12.41 -10.99 -1.82
C SER A 112 -13.50 -11.78 -2.56
N SER A 113 -14.76 -11.39 -2.42
CA SER A 113 -15.89 -12.03 -3.12
C SER A 113 -15.81 -11.88 -4.64
N VAL A 114 -15.38 -10.72 -5.15
CA VAL A 114 -15.24 -10.46 -6.59
C VAL A 114 -14.07 -11.25 -7.17
N VAL A 115 -12.94 -11.32 -6.47
CA VAL A 115 -11.74 -12.06 -6.91
C VAL A 115 -12.02 -13.56 -6.93
N LYS A 116 -12.68 -14.11 -5.90
CA LYS A 116 -13.11 -15.51 -5.86
C LYS A 116 -14.09 -15.86 -6.98
N ARG A 117 -14.87 -14.89 -7.44
CA ARG A 117 -15.84 -15.07 -8.53
C ARG A 117 -15.18 -15.08 -9.92
N GLN A 118 -14.06 -14.37 -10.09
CA GLN A 118 -13.25 -14.42 -11.33
C GLN A 118 -12.40 -15.70 -11.44
N PHE A 119 -11.97 -16.27 -10.31
CA PHE A 119 -11.13 -17.49 -10.27
C PHE A 119 -11.94 -18.78 -9.96
N ARG A 120 -13.05 -18.99 -10.66
CA ARG A 120 -13.67 -20.33 -10.72
C ARG A 120 -13.02 -21.08 -11.90
N PRO A 121 -12.18 -22.10 -11.67
CA PRO A 121 -11.74 -22.95 -12.77
C PRO A 121 -12.97 -23.69 -13.31
N SER A 122 -13.15 -23.62 -14.63
CA SER A 122 -14.09 -24.44 -15.41
C SER A 122 -13.79 -25.91 -15.27
#